data_AF-A0A0F9UH71-F1
#
_entry.id   AF-A0A0F9UH71-F1
#
_cell.length_a   1.000
_cell.length_b   1.000
_cell.length_c   1.000
_cell.angle_alpha   90.00
_cell.angle_beta   90.00
_cell.angle_gamma   90.00
#
_symmetry.space_group_name_H-M   'P 1'
#
loop_
_entity.id
_entity.type
_entity.pdbx_description
1 polymer ?
#
loop_
_entity_poly.entity_id
_entity_poly.type
_entity_poly.pdbx_seq_one_letter_code
_entity_poly.pdbx_strand_id
1 'polypeptide(L)'
;MKNLILFAFILGVCVTNAQEFQLTDKYNVTNQRMNNQEQEDTWLVDIIVSESPGNRLGTLTISDFGLLDEIRISVLKNPELENVSEVLKVTLEYSACCASTEEFYYLVTNDNDFIALPSVKNEYGYEPISDIHYIFPNQSFGKEGTILRAALQYTETYTIKDIKVLRSIAWNDDDFDTEDAITAINY
;
A
#
# COMPACT_ATOMS: atom_id res chain seq x y z
N MET A 1 34.72 53.99 2.41
CA MET A 1 34.04 53.06 3.35
C MET A 1 32.93 52.38 2.58
N LYS A 2 33.10 51.10 2.22
CA LYS A 2 32.23 50.37 1.29
C LYS A 2 31.55 49.25 2.09
N ASN A 3 30.26 49.40 2.36
CA ASN A 3 29.45 48.41 3.07
C ASN A 3 29.30 47.17 2.20
N LEU A 4 29.76 46.03 2.71
CA LEU A 4 29.59 44.72 2.08
C LEU A 4 28.53 43.98 2.89
N ILE A 5 27.29 44.00 2.40
CA ILE A 5 26.18 43.24 2.97
C ILE A 5 26.36 41.80 2.48
N LEU A 6 26.76 40.91 3.38
CA LEU A 6 26.85 39.47 3.12
C LEU A 6 25.45 38.86 3.31
N PHE A 7 24.77 38.54 2.22
CA PHE A 7 23.55 37.73 2.26
C PHE A 7 23.96 36.26 2.46
N ALA A 8 23.81 35.74 3.68
CA ALA A 8 23.97 34.32 3.96
C ALA A 8 22.72 33.59 3.44
N PHE A 9 22.85 32.96 2.27
CA PHE A 9 21.86 32.05 1.72
C PHE A 9 21.92 30.75 2.52
N ILE A 10 21.07 30.61 3.55
CA ILE A 10 20.89 29.35 4.27
C ILE A 10 20.07 28.44 3.35
N LEU A 11 20.77 27.66 2.53
CA LEU A 11 20.20 26.48 1.86
C LEU A 11 19.85 25.47 2.94
N GLY A 12 18.64 25.58 3.50
CA GLY A 12 18.04 24.52 4.29
C GLY A 12 17.68 23.38 3.34
N VAL A 13 18.49 22.32 3.37
CA VAL A 13 18.13 21.06 2.71
C VAL A 13 16.98 20.47 3.53
N CYS A 14 15.75 20.71 3.10
CA CYS A 14 14.60 19.96 3.59
C CYS A 14 14.74 18.53 3.05
N VAL A 15 15.40 17.66 3.81
CA VAL A 15 15.24 16.21 3.64
C VAL A 15 13.80 15.88 4.02
N THR A 16 12.94 15.79 3.03
CA THR A 16 11.61 15.20 3.17
C THR A 16 11.82 13.72 3.45
N ASN A 17 11.63 13.30 4.71
CA ASN A 17 11.60 11.89 5.04
C ASN A 17 10.36 11.30 4.37
N ALA A 18 10.56 10.37 3.45
CA ALA A 18 9.50 9.54 2.92
C ALA A 18 8.77 8.81 4.04
N GLN A 19 7.44 8.70 3.94
CA GLN A 19 6.65 8.04 4.97
C GLN A 19 6.46 6.55 4.67
N GLU A 20 6.52 5.72 5.71
CA GLU A 20 6.17 4.31 5.64
C GLU A 20 4.84 4.01 6.33
N PHE A 21 4.19 2.92 5.92
CA PHE A 21 3.01 2.39 6.59
C PHE A 21 3.32 2.07 8.05
N GLN A 22 2.42 2.46 8.95
CA GLN A 22 2.56 2.22 10.38
C GLN A 22 1.39 1.36 10.89
N LEU A 23 1.67 0.41 11.79
CA LEU A 23 0.62 -0.37 12.45
C LEU A 23 -0.38 0.56 13.16
N THR A 24 -1.64 0.13 13.24
CA THR A 24 -2.72 0.96 13.76
C THR A 24 -3.82 0.15 14.42
N ASP A 25 -4.40 0.72 15.49
CA ASP A 25 -5.57 0.17 16.18
C ASP A 25 -6.88 0.83 15.71
N LYS A 26 -6.81 1.80 14.78
CA LYS A 26 -7.99 2.52 14.26
C LYS A 26 -8.97 1.58 13.54
N TYR A 27 -8.44 0.51 12.95
CA TYR A 27 -9.19 -0.46 12.18
C TYR A 27 -9.01 -1.85 12.77
N ASN A 28 -10.02 -2.71 12.58
CA ASN A 28 -9.98 -4.09 13.05
C ASN A 28 -10.72 -5.01 12.08
N VAL A 29 -10.52 -6.30 12.27
CA VAL A 29 -11.10 -7.39 11.51
C VAL A 29 -12.11 -8.13 12.40
N THR A 30 -13.32 -8.37 11.90
CA THR A 30 -14.42 -9.01 12.65
C THR A 30 -15.31 -9.89 11.77
N ASN A 31 -16.35 -10.50 12.34
CA ASN A 31 -17.39 -11.26 11.63
C ASN A 31 -16.84 -12.35 10.70
N GLN A 32 -15.90 -13.14 11.23
CA GLN A 32 -15.33 -14.31 10.57
C GLN A 32 -16.42 -15.37 10.34
N ARG A 33 -16.71 -15.68 9.07
CA ARG A 33 -17.72 -16.67 8.68
C ARG A 33 -17.25 -17.47 7.48
N MET A 34 -17.57 -18.75 7.44
CA MET A 34 -17.28 -19.59 6.27
C MET A 34 -18.11 -19.11 5.07
N ASN A 35 -17.50 -19.07 3.89
CA ASN A 35 -18.22 -18.83 2.66
C ASN A 35 -18.98 -20.10 2.27
N ASN A 36 -20.32 -20.04 2.24
CA ASN A 36 -21.17 -21.22 1.99
C ASN A 36 -21.20 -21.68 0.52
N GLN A 37 -20.37 -21.09 -0.35
CA GLN A 37 -20.23 -21.47 -1.75
C GLN A 37 -19.07 -22.46 -1.92
N GLU A 38 -19.34 -23.76 -1.76
CA GLU A 38 -18.62 -24.99 -2.21
C GLU A 38 -17.08 -25.11 -2.16
N GLN A 39 -16.30 -24.07 -1.89
CA GLN A 39 -14.86 -24.14 -1.66
C GLN A 39 -14.60 -24.37 -0.18
N GLU A 40 -14.10 -25.57 0.13
CA GLU A 40 -13.55 -25.87 1.45
C GLU A 40 -12.50 -24.81 1.81
N ASP A 41 -12.56 -24.30 3.04
CA ASP A 41 -11.59 -23.38 3.64
C ASP A 41 -11.53 -21.92 3.15
N THR A 42 -12.61 -21.42 2.52
CA THR A 42 -12.76 -19.98 2.25
C THR A 42 -13.55 -19.28 3.35
N TRP A 43 -12.99 -18.20 3.90
CA TRP A 43 -13.60 -17.39 4.96
C TRP A 43 -13.85 -15.96 4.52
N LEU A 44 -14.95 -15.38 4.99
CA LEU A 44 -15.27 -13.98 4.83
C LEU A 44 -14.98 -13.26 6.14
N VAL A 45 -14.30 -12.13 6.05
CA VAL A 45 -13.98 -11.32 7.22
C VAL A 45 -14.22 -9.85 6.94
N ASP A 46 -14.86 -9.15 7.86
CA ASP A 46 -15.23 -7.75 7.71
C ASP A 46 -14.14 -6.85 8.27
N ILE A 47 -13.71 -5.84 7.52
CA ILE A 47 -12.85 -4.77 8.02
C ILE A 47 -13.77 -3.65 8.55
N ILE A 48 -13.53 -3.20 9.77
CA ILE A 48 -14.34 -2.19 10.46
C ILE A 48 -13.48 -1.08 11.05
N VAL A 49 -14.10 0.07 11.32
CA VAL A 49 -13.53 1.10 12.19
C VAL A 49 -13.70 0.66 13.65
N SER A 50 -12.61 0.58 14.41
CA SER A 50 -12.62 0.05 15.79
C SER A 50 -13.57 0.79 16.73
N GLU A 51 -13.58 2.12 16.66
CA GLU A 51 -14.43 2.98 17.51
C GLU A 51 -15.89 3.04 17.05
N SER A 52 -16.19 2.56 15.85
CA SER A 52 -17.56 2.47 15.32
C SER A 52 -17.75 1.16 14.56
N PRO A 53 -17.90 0.01 15.26
CA PRO A 53 -17.96 -1.32 14.65
C PRO A 53 -19.10 -1.53 13.65
N GLY A 54 -20.11 -0.64 13.66
CA GLY A 54 -21.18 -0.62 12.65
C GLY A 54 -20.74 -0.09 11.27
N ASN A 55 -19.61 0.62 11.22
CA ASN A 55 -19.02 1.14 9.99
C ASN A 55 -18.06 0.11 9.40
N ARG A 56 -18.60 -0.73 8.52
CA ARG A 56 -17.84 -1.72 7.74
C ARG A 56 -17.25 -1.07 6.49
N LEU A 57 -15.95 -1.22 6.30
CA LEU A 57 -15.22 -0.72 5.13
C LEU A 57 -15.37 -1.66 3.93
N GLY A 58 -15.38 -2.96 4.22
CA GLY A 58 -15.45 -4.02 3.21
C GLY A 58 -15.47 -5.39 3.86
N THR A 59 -15.68 -6.40 3.03
CA THR A 59 -15.52 -7.81 3.40
C THR A 59 -14.37 -8.37 2.56
N LEU A 60 -13.34 -8.88 3.22
CA LEU A 60 -12.28 -9.65 2.60
C LEU A 60 -12.71 -11.11 2.46
N THR A 61 -12.38 -11.70 1.32
CA THR A 61 -12.44 -13.15 1.12
C THR A 61 -11.03 -13.69 1.32
N ILE A 62 -10.86 -14.48 2.38
CA ILE A 62 -9.62 -15.17 2.71
C ILE A 62 -9.74 -16.60 2.18
N SER A 63 -9.00 -16.90 1.12
CA SER A 63 -8.79 -18.27 0.66
C SER A 63 -7.77 -18.97 1.57
N ASP A 64 -7.85 -20.30 1.65
CA ASP A 64 -6.90 -21.16 2.38
C ASP A 64 -6.71 -20.70 3.84
N PHE A 65 -7.81 -20.43 4.55
CA PHE A 65 -7.78 -19.88 5.91
C PHE A 65 -6.98 -20.74 6.90
N GLY A 66 -6.93 -22.06 6.71
CA GLY A 66 -6.12 -22.97 7.52
C GLY A 66 -4.60 -22.78 7.38
N LEU A 67 -4.15 -22.04 6.35
CA LEU A 67 -2.75 -21.67 6.12
C LEU A 67 -2.44 -20.22 6.51
N LEU A 68 -3.44 -19.45 6.93
CA LEU A 68 -3.28 -18.07 7.36
C LEU A 68 -2.52 -18.03 8.69
N ASP A 69 -1.40 -17.33 8.72
CA ASP A 69 -0.57 -17.14 9.91
C ASP A 69 -0.92 -15.83 10.63
N GLU A 70 -1.00 -14.73 9.88
CA GLU A 70 -1.23 -13.41 10.46
C GLU A 70 -2.06 -12.48 9.56
N ILE A 71 -2.85 -11.60 10.19
CA ILE A 71 -3.45 -10.43 9.55
C ILE A 71 -2.86 -9.19 10.20
N ARG A 72 -2.23 -8.32 9.39
CA ARG A 72 -1.68 -7.03 9.83
C ARG A 72 -2.45 -5.89 9.20
N ILE A 73 -2.81 -4.89 10.01
CA ILE A 73 -3.45 -3.65 9.56
C ILE A 73 -2.47 -2.49 9.79
N SER A 74 -2.20 -1.73 8.74
CA SER A 74 -1.33 -0.56 8.78
C SER A 74 -1.90 0.60 7.97
N VAL A 75 -1.46 1.82 8.27
CA VAL A 75 -1.90 3.04 7.57
C VAL A 75 -0.73 3.90 7.12
N LEU A 76 -0.90 4.50 5.95
CA LEU A 76 -0.08 5.60 5.45
C LEU A 76 -0.92 6.88 5.49
N LYS A 77 -0.56 7.79 6.40
CA LYS A 77 -1.30 9.05 6.57
C LYS A 77 -0.92 10.05 5.49
N ASN A 78 -1.85 10.91 5.09
CA ASN A 78 -1.61 12.00 4.15
C ASN A 78 -0.78 11.56 2.93
N PRO A 79 -1.31 10.66 2.07
CA PRO A 79 -0.57 10.13 0.92
C PRO A 79 -0.26 11.19 -0.15
N GLU A 80 -0.59 12.46 0.08
CA GLU A 80 -0.47 13.56 -0.88
C GLU A 80 -1.28 13.30 -2.16
N LEU A 81 -2.46 12.69 -1.97
CA LEU A 81 -3.50 12.54 -2.98
C LEU A 81 -4.69 13.40 -2.60
N GLU A 82 -5.23 14.16 -3.56
CA GLU A 82 -6.39 15.02 -3.33
C GLU A 82 -7.58 14.21 -2.81
N ASN A 83 -8.26 14.71 -1.77
CA ASN A 83 -9.41 14.06 -1.13
C ASN A 83 -9.15 12.70 -0.46
N VAL A 84 -7.89 12.26 -0.32
CA VAL A 84 -7.52 11.05 0.41
C VAL A 84 -6.81 11.43 1.71
N SER A 85 -7.40 11.04 2.83
CA SER A 85 -6.87 11.31 4.17
C SER A 85 -5.75 10.35 4.57
N GLU A 86 -5.90 9.07 4.22
CA GLU A 86 -4.93 8.01 4.47
C GLU A 86 -5.15 6.81 3.54
N VAL A 87 -4.16 5.93 3.48
CA VAL A 87 -4.27 4.62 2.84
C VAL A 87 -4.24 3.57 3.93
N LEU A 88 -5.28 2.75 3.99
CA LEU A 88 -5.33 1.55 4.80
C LEU A 88 -4.74 0.38 4.01
N LYS A 89 -3.77 -0.32 4.58
CA LYS A 89 -3.23 -1.58 4.07
C LYS A 89 -3.54 -2.73 5.02
N VAL A 90 -4.17 -3.77 4.48
CA VAL A 90 -4.39 -5.05 5.18
C VAL A 90 -3.52 -6.10 4.51
N THR A 91 -2.61 -6.71 5.28
CA THR A 91 -1.71 -7.77 4.81
C THR A 91 -2.13 -9.08 5.44
N LEU A 92 -2.41 -10.08 4.60
CA LEU A 92 -2.58 -11.47 4.98
C LEU A 92 -1.25 -12.19 4.75
N GLU A 93 -0.72 -12.85 5.77
CA GLU A 93 0.49 -13.68 5.67
C GLU A 93 0.09 -15.15 5.73
N TYR A 94 0.54 -15.92 4.74
CA TYR A 94 0.25 -17.35 4.63
C TYR A 94 1.53 -18.17 4.79
N SER A 95 1.43 -19.21 5.59
CA SER A 95 2.52 -20.16 5.84
C SER A 95 2.16 -21.51 5.22
N ALA A 96 2.56 -21.68 3.95
CA ALA A 96 2.37 -22.91 3.18
C ALA A 96 3.72 -23.59 2.90
N CYS A 97 3.86 -24.29 1.77
CA CYS A 97 5.17 -24.81 1.34
C CYS A 97 6.17 -23.69 1.02
N CYS A 98 5.67 -22.51 0.63
CA CYS A 98 6.39 -21.26 0.51
C CYS A 98 5.61 -20.20 1.32
N ALA A 99 6.31 -19.24 1.91
CA ALA A 99 5.64 -18.10 2.53
C ALA A 99 5.03 -17.22 1.42
N SER A 100 3.89 -16.59 1.68
CA SER A 100 3.33 -15.61 0.75
C SER A 100 2.54 -14.55 1.50
N THR A 101 2.34 -13.41 0.85
CA THR A 101 1.47 -12.35 1.34
C THR A 101 0.41 -12.01 0.30
N GLU A 102 -0.79 -11.67 0.78
CA GLU A 102 -1.79 -10.95 -0.01
C GLU A 102 -2.09 -9.61 0.67
N GLU A 103 -1.87 -8.52 -0.06
CA GLU A 103 -2.04 -7.16 0.42
C GLU A 103 -3.24 -6.49 -0.25
N PHE A 104 -4.11 -5.92 0.57
CA PHE A 104 -5.28 -5.13 0.16
C PHE A 104 -5.07 -3.68 0.57
N TYR A 105 -5.35 -2.76 -0.37
CA TYR A 105 -5.16 -1.33 -0.18
C TYR A 105 -6.48 -0.59 -0.37
N TYR A 106 -6.81 0.28 0.58
CA TYR A 106 -8.02 1.10 0.56
C TYR A 106 -7.64 2.57 0.74
N LEU A 107 -8.00 3.41 -0.22
CA LEU A 107 -7.89 4.86 -0.12
C LEU A 107 -9.05 5.37 0.71
N VAL A 108 -8.76 5.99 1.85
CA VAL A 108 -9.77 6.53 2.78
C VAL A 108 -10.00 8.00 2.45
N THR A 109 -11.15 8.32 1.90
CA THR A 109 -11.46 9.69 1.49
C THR A 109 -11.74 10.58 2.70
N ASN A 110 -11.70 11.91 2.50
CA ASN A 110 -12.03 12.88 3.54
C ASN A 110 -13.49 12.76 4.04
N ASP A 111 -14.37 12.18 3.23
CA ASP A 111 -15.78 11.92 3.58
C ASP A 111 -15.98 10.56 4.28
N ASN A 112 -14.89 9.87 4.60
CA ASN A 112 -14.86 8.50 5.13
C ASN A 112 -15.47 7.44 4.19
N ASP A 113 -15.42 7.68 2.88
CA ASP A 113 -15.62 6.64 1.87
C ASP A 113 -14.31 5.90 1.57
N PHE A 114 -14.41 4.75 0.92
CA PHE A 114 -13.28 3.88 0.64
C PHE A 114 -13.22 3.48 -0.82
N ILE A 115 -12.04 3.57 -1.43
CA ILE A 115 -11.77 3.11 -2.79
C ILE A 115 -10.72 2.01 -2.71
N ALA A 116 -11.08 0.81 -3.16
CA ALA A 116 -10.18 -0.34 -3.15
C ALA A 116 -9.27 -0.32 -4.38
N LEU A 117 -7.98 -0.54 -4.18
CA LEU A 117 -7.06 -0.88 -5.25
C LEU A 117 -7.04 -2.39 -5.48
N PRO A 118 -6.67 -2.88 -6.68
CA PRO A 118 -6.44 -4.30 -6.92
C PRO A 118 -5.44 -4.88 -5.91
N SER A 119 -5.75 -6.05 -5.34
CA SER A 119 -4.87 -6.71 -4.37
C SER A 119 -3.53 -7.11 -5.00
N VAL A 120 -2.53 -7.27 -4.14
CA VAL A 120 -1.18 -7.66 -4.54
C VAL A 120 -0.81 -8.94 -3.84
N LYS A 121 -0.36 -9.95 -4.60
CA LYS A 121 0.15 -11.21 -4.07
C LYS A 121 1.65 -11.30 -4.30
N ASN A 122 2.39 -11.63 -3.25
CA ASN A 122 3.82 -11.89 -3.31
C ASN A 122 4.11 -13.29 -2.75
N GLU A 123 4.91 -14.09 -3.46
CA GLU A 123 5.30 -15.45 -3.06
C GLU A 123 6.81 -15.51 -2.83
N TYR A 124 7.21 -16.09 -1.70
CA TYR A 124 8.59 -16.20 -1.24
C TYR A 124 9.06 -17.65 -1.35
N GLY A 125 9.30 -18.10 -2.58
CA GLY A 125 9.77 -19.46 -2.86
C GLY A 125 11.19 -19.55 -3.42
N TYR A 126 11.63 -18.53 -4.17
CA TYR A 126 12.88 -18.56 -4.93
C TYR A 126 13.51 -17.17 -5.02
N GLU A 127 14.84 -17.12 -5.07
CA GLU A 127 15.60 -15.88 -5.29
C GLU A 127 15.69 -15.53 -6.80
N PRO A 128 15.80 -14.24 -7.16
CA PRO A 128 15.80 -13.06 -6.29
C PRO A 128 14.41 -12.70 -5.78
N ILE A 129 14.33 -12.28 -4.52
CA ILE A 129 13.08 -11.81 -3.90
C ILE A 129 12.71 -10.48 -4.55
N SER A 130 11.56 -10.45 -5.21
CA SER A 130 10.94 -9.26 -5.72
C SER A 130 9.54 -9.16 -5.13
N ASP A 131 9.21 -8.00 -4.58
CA ASP A 131 7.86 -7.71 -4.12
C ASP A 131 7.19 -6.70 -5.03
N ILE A 132 5.91 -6.92 -5.29
CA ILE A 132 5.06 -5.91 -5.87
C ILE A 132 4.45 -5.10 -4.72
N HIS A 133 4.46 -3.78 -4.85
CA HIS A 133 3.80 -2.85 -3.93
C HIS A 133 3.14 -1.69 -4.68
N TYR A 134 2.23 -0.99 -3.99
CA TYR A 134 1.86 0.37 -4.36
C TYR A 134 2.78 1.37 -3.66
N ILE A 135 3.26 2.36 -4.40
CA ILE A 135 4.04 3.49 -3.91
C ILE A 135 3.18 4.74 -4.08
N PHE A 136 2.95 5.43 -2.96
CA PHE A 136 2.18 6.66 -2.90
C PHE A 136 3.07 7.91 -2.98
N PRO A 137 2.52 9.09 -3.36
CA PRO A 137 3.32 10.29 -3.59
C PRO A 137 4.24 10.70 -2.42
N ASN A 138 3.78 10.55 -1.18
CA ASN A 138 4.55 10.91 0.02
C ASN A 138 5.62 9.87 0.44
N GLN A 139 5.83 8.82 -0.34
CA GLN A 139 6.81 7.77 -0.08
C GLN A 139 8.06 7.93 -0.93
N SER A 140 9.10 7.16 -0.62
CA SER A 140 10.31 7.10 -1.43
C SER A 140 9.92 6.64 -2.83
N PHE A 141 10.43 7.33 -3.84
CA PHE A 141 10.10 7.08 -5.25
C PHE A 141 8.64 7.36 -5.64
N GLY A 142 7.87 7.96 -4.74
CA GLY A 142 6.53 8.48 -5.02
C GLY A 142 6.58 9.60 -6.06
N LYS A 143 5.45 9.78 -6.75
CA LYS A 143 5.27 10.84 -7.73
C LYS A 143 3.96 11.57 -7.43
N GLU A 144 4.03 12.90 -7.40
CA GLU A 144 2.87 13.78 -7.16
C GLU A 144 1.66 13.37 -8.05
N GLY A 145 0.48 13.32 -7.43
CA GLY A 145 -0.79 13.01 -8.09
C GLY A 145 -0.87 11.60 -8.69
N THR A 146 0.07 10.69 -8.37
CA THR A 146 0.18 9.38 -9.01
C THR A 146 0.35 8.27 -7.98
N ILE A 147 -0.39 7.17 -8.14
CA ILE A 147 -0.14 5.92 -7.44
C ILE A 147 0.64 5.00 -8.38
N LEU A 148 1.83 4.55 -7.97
CA LEU A 148 2.65 3.63 -8.76
C LEU A 148 2.47 2.21 -8.25
N ARG A 149 2.19 1.25 -9.14
CA ARG A 149 2.34 -0.17 -8.84
C ARG A 149 3.71 -0.60 -9.36
N ALA A 150 4.61 -1.03 -8.49
CA ALA A 150 5.99 -1.31 -8.86
C ALA A 150 6.46 -2.66 -8.30
N ALA A 151 7.35 -3.32 -9.03
CA ALA A 151 8.14 -4.43 -8.53
C ALA A 151 9.46 -3.90 -7.96
N LEU A 152 9.73 -4.19 -6.69
CA LEU A 152 10.93 -3.81 -5.97
C LEU A 152 11.82 -5.05 -5.85
N GLN A 153 13.06 -4.94 -6.31
CA GLN A 153 14.08 -5.95 -6.07
C GLN A 153 14.95 -5.52 -4.90
N TYR A 154 15.26 -6.45 -4.01
CA TYR A 154 16.09 -6.18 -2.84
C TYR A 154 17.49 -6.75 -2.99
N THR A 155 18.45 -6.15 -2.27
CA THR A 155 19.74 -6.78 -1.98
C THR A 155 19.57 -7.87 -0.92
N GLU A 156 20.64 -8.66 -0.69
CA GLU A 156 20.71 -9.63 0.41
C GLU A 156 20.53 -8.99 1.81
N THR A 157 20.73 -7.67 1.93
CA THR A 157 20.54 -6.91 3.17
C THR A 157 19.19 -6.21 3.23
N TYR A 158 18.22 -6.60 2.40
CA TYR A 158 16.86 -6.06 2.33
C TYR A 158 16.79 -4.55 2.02
N THR A 159 17.79 -4.01 1.32
CA THR A 159 17.72 -2.64 0.79
C THR A 159 17.25 -2.68 -0.65
N ILE A 160 16.42 -1.71 -1.06
CA ILE A 160 15.91 -1.62 -2.43
C ILE A 160 17.11 -1.43 -3.39
N LYS A 161 17.27 -2.38 -4.31
CA LYS A 161 18.30 -2.39 -5.35
C LYS A 161 17.79 -1.79 -6.66
N ASP A 162 16.57 -2.13 -7.04
CA ASP A 162 15.95 -1.73 -8.30
C ASP A 162 14.43 -1.61 -8.15
N ILE A 163 13.83 -0.71 -8.93
CA ILE A 163 12.39 -0.48 -8.97
C ILE A 163 11.93 -0.48 -10.42
N LYS A 164 11.04 -1.42 -10.73
CA LYS A 164 10.36 -1.48 -12.02
C LYS A 164 8.91 -1.05 -11.85
N VAL A 165 8.57 0.13 -12.37
CA VAL A 165 7.17 0.56 -12.46
C VAL A 165 6.43 -0.37 -13.43
N LEU A 166 5.37 -1.01 -12.92
CA LEU A 166 4.49 -1.89 -13.69
C LEU A 166 3.27 -1.13 -14.20
N ARG A 167 2.74 -0.22 -13.37
CA ARG A 167 1.59 0.64 -13.70
C ARG A 167 1.71 1.98 -13.00
N SER A 168 1.26 3.02 -13.68
CA SER A 168 1.10 4.37 -13.14
C SER A 168 -0.38 4.71 -13.18
N ILE A 169 -0.96 5.07 -12.05
CA ILE A 169 -2.37 5.43 -11.93
C ILE A 169 -2.43 6.92 -11.61
N ALA A 170 -2.88 7.74 -12.55
CA ALA A 170 -3.14 9.15 -12.30
C ALA A 170 -4.38 9.27 -11.40
N TRP A 171 -4.24 9.98 -10.28
CA TRP A 171 -5.32 10.15 -9.33
C TRP A 171 -6.22 11.32 -9.74
N ASN A 172 -7.54 11.13 -9.67
CA ASN A 172 -8.56 12.04 -10.21
C ASN A 172 -8.44 12.31 -11.72
N ASP A 173 -7.80 11.43 -12.48
CA ASP A 173 -7.89 11.42 -13.93
C ASP A 173 -9.13 10.63 -14.35
N ASP A 174 -9.85 11.09 -15.38
CA ASP A 174 -11.13 10.51 -15.83
C ASP A 174 -10.95 9.06 -16.38
N ASP A 175 -9.70 8.58 -16.54
CA ASP A 175 -9.29 7.33 -17.18
C ASP A 175 -8.78 6.24 -16.20
N PHE A 176 -9.25 6.23 -14.95
CA PHE A 176 -8.85 5.24 -13.91
C PHE A 176 -8.95 3.75 -14.35
N ASP A 177 -9.72 3.48 -15.42
CA ASP A 177 -9.94 2.15 -15.99
C ASP A 177 -8.95 1.68 -17.07
N THR A 178 -7.95 2.48 -17.47
CA THR A 178 -7.08 2.08 -18.60
C THR A 178 -5.83 1.29 -18.16
N GLU A 179 -5.72 0.06 -18.65
CA GLU A 179 -4.63 -0.90 -18.42
C GLU A 179 -3.44 -0.69 -19.36
N ASP A 180 -2.76 0.46 -19.30
CA ASP A 180 -1.50 0.62 -20.03
C ASP A 180 -0.29 0.53 -19.10
N ALA A 181 0.50 -0.54 -19.29
CA ALA A 181 1.79 -0.70 -18.64
C ALA A 181 2.78 0.31 -19.21
N ILE A 182 3.12 1.35 -18.43
CA ILE A 182 4.17 2.30 -18.82
C ILE A 182 5.52 1.69 -18.44
N THR A 183 6.32 1.35 -19.45
CA THR A 183 7.73 1.01 -19.26
C THR A 183 8.48 2.29 -18.93
N ALA A 184 8.83 2.50 -17.66
CA ALA A 184 9.67 3.63 -17.29
C ALA A 184 11.11 3.41 -17.81
N ILE A 185 11.62 4.44 -18.46
CA ILE A 185 12.99 4.56 -18.97
C ILE A 185 13.93 4.77 -17.77
N ASN A 186 15.01 3.99 -17.72
CA ASN A 186 16.09 4.11 -16.72
C ASN A 186 16.69 5.52 -16.72
N TYR A 187 16.89 6.11 -15.53
CA TYR A 187 17.82 7.22 -15.31
C TYR A 187 19.19 6.69 -14.90
#